data_AF-A0A4Y2PR50-F1
#
_entry.id   AF-A0A4Y2PR50-F1
#
_cell.length_a   1.000
_cell.length_b   1.000
_cell.length_c   1.000
_cell.angle_alpha   90.00
_cell.angle_beta   90.00
_cell.angle_gamma   90.00
#
_symmetry.space_group_name_H-M   'P 1'
#
loop_
_entity.id
_entity.type
_entity.pdbx_description
1 polymer ?
#
loop_
_entity_poly.entity_id
_entity_poly.type
_entity_poly.pdbx_seq_one_letter_code
_entity_poly.pdbx_strand_id
1 'polypeptide(L)'
;MVGVVILLLGDFRKTLPVISRTTPEDEVNECFKSSELWKYVQRKTLTTDMRVHVLGDIPSEIFAKQLLSLRDGKFPTESVPDLTSILSDFCVSVPSL
;
A
#
# COMPACT_ATOMS: atom_id res chain seq x y z
N MET A 1 -27.16 6.68 24.66
CA MET A 1 -25.81 6.55 24.05
C MET A 1 -25.87 7.28 22.72
N VAL A 2 -25.16 8.40 22.57
CA VAL A 2 -25.08 9.10 21.28
C VAL A 2 -24.02 8.37 20.45
N GLY A 3 -24.42 7.81 19.31
CA GLY A 3 -23.49 7.11 18.43
C GLY A 3 -22.61 8.09 17.67
N VAL A 4 -21.33 7.75 17.49
CA VAL A 4 -20.40 8.47 16.62
C VAL A 4 -20.16 7.62 15.38
N VAL A 5 -20.30 8.23 14.20
CA VAL A 5 -19.92 7.58 12.93
C VAL A 5 -18.43 7.83 12.71
N ILE A 6 -17.66 6.75 12.54
CA ILE A 6 -16.22 6.80 12.28
C ILE A 6 -15.99 6.33 10.84
N LEU A 7 -15.31 7.15 10.05
CA LEU A 7 -14.83 6.79 8.71
C LEU A 7 -13.30 6.72 8.75
N LEU A 8 -12.76 5.53 8.52
CA LEU A 8 -11.32 5.30 8.39
C LEU A 8 -10.95 5.34 6.91
N LEU A 9 -10.06 6.27 6.55
CA LEU A 9 -9.52 6.41 5.20
C LEU A 9 -8.02 6.14 5.24
N GLY A 10 -7.55 5.28 4.35
CA GLY A 10 -6.13 4.94 4.33
C GLY A 10 -5.81 3.78 3.42
N ASP A 11 -4.51 3.47 3.41
CA ASP A 11 -3.92 2.41 2.62
C ASP A 11 -3.06 1.55 3.55
N PHE A 12 -3.53 0.35 3.85
CA PHE A 12 -2.85 -0.58 4.76
C PHE A 12 -1.69 -1.35 4.14
N ARG A 13 -1.41 -1.13 2.85
CA ARG A 13 -0.19 -1.68 2.23
C ARG A 13 0.95 -0.64 2.26
N LYS A 14 0.76 0.49 2.94
CA LYS A 14 1.84 1.41 3.34
C LYS A 14 2.51 0.91 4.63
N THR A 15 3.62 1.54 4.99
CA THR A 15 4.39 1.23 6.20
C THR A 15 3.48 1.22 7.43
N LEU A 16 3.62 0.17 8.24
CA LEU A 16 2.97 0.08 9.53
C LEU A 16 3.50 1.16 10.47
N PRO A 17 2.71 1.61 11.45
CA PRO A 17 3.19 2.54 12.46
C PRO A 17 4.38 1.91 13.19
N VAL A 18 5.49 2.66 13.27
CA VAL A 18 6.70 2.19 13.94
C VAL A 18 6.40 1.98 15.42
N ILE A 19 6.44 0.73 15.87
CA ILE A 19 6.37 0.39 17.29
C ILE A 19 7.78 0.08 17.77
N SER A 20 8.24 0.85 18.76
CA SER A 20 9.61 0.71 19.27
C SER A 20 9.76 -0.60 20.04
N ARG A 21 10.85 -1.35 19.80
CA ARG A 21 11.25 -2.54 20.57
C ARG A 21 10.29 -3.74 20.47
N THR A 22 9.55 -3.86 19.37
CA THR A 22 8.64 -4.99 19.10
C THR A 22 9.16 -5.88 17.98
N THR A 23 8.76 -7.14 17.97
CA THR A 23 8.99 -8.02 16.81
C THR A 23 8.00 -7.66 15.68
N PRO A 24 8.26 -8.08 14.42
CA PRO A 24 7.30 -7.87 13.33
C PRO A 24 5.91 -8.46 13.59
N GLU A 25 5.82 -9.57 14.33
CA GLU A 25 4.55 -10.20 14.70
C GLU A 25 3.77 -9.33 15.70
N ASP A 26 4.48 -8.80 16.69
CA ASP A 26 3.91 -7.88 17.68
C ASP A 26 3.43 -6.59 17.01
N GLU A 27 4.17 -6.07 16.03
CA GLU A 27 3.81 -4.86 15.29
C GLU A 27 2.47 -5.01 14.55
N VAL A 28 2.28 -6.16 13.88
CA VAL A 28 1.01 -6.49 13.21
C VAL A 28 -0.12 -6.67 14.22
N ASN A 29 0.15 -7.33 15.35
CA ASN A 29 -0.84 -7.59 16.39
C ASN A 29 -1.33 -6.30 17.05
N GLU A 30 -0.39 -5.42 17.43
CA GLU A 30 -0.68 -4.13 18.06
C GLU A 30 -1.37 -3.17 17.08
N CYS A 31 -0.95 -3.14 15.81
CA CYS A 31 -1.54 -2.23 14.82
C CYS A 31 -2.97 -2.61 14.40
N PHE A 32 -3.32 -3.91 14.36
CA PHE A 32 -4.59 -4.36 13.75
C PHE A 32 -5.45 -5.27 14.60
N LYS A 33 -4.86 -6.06 15.50
CA LYS A 33 -5.60 -7.10 16.23
C LYS A 33 -5.94 -6.71 17.66
N SER A 34 -5.31 -5.67 18.20
CA SER A 34 -5.54 -5.18 19.57
C SER A 34 -6.93 -4.61 19.80
N SER A 35 -7.58 -4.04 18.77
CA SER A 35 -8.89 -3.39 18.95
C SER A 35 -10.06 -4.33 18.70
N GLU A 36 -10.89 -4.53 19.73
CA GLU A 36 -12.16 -5.27 19.62
C GLU A 36 -13.15 -4.60 18.66
N LEU A 37 -12.95 -3.34 18.28
CA LEU A 37 -13.86 -2.61 17.40
C LEU A 37 -13.75 -3.06 15.93
N TRP A 38 -12.64 -3.70 15.54
CA TRP A 38 -12.42 -4.13 14.15
C TRP A 38 -13.51 -5.08 13.62
N LYS A 39 -14.13 -5.88 14.49
CA LYS A 39 -15.26 -6.77 14.10
C LYS A 39 -16.50 -6.00 13.60
N TYR A 40 -16.59 -4.71 13.92
CA TYR A 40 -17.69 -3.83 13.48
C TYR A 40 -17.32 -2.96 12.27
N VAL A 41 -16.06 -2.98 11.84
CA VAL A 41 -15.59 -2.17 10.70
C VAL A 41 -16.04 -2.81 9.40
N GLN A 42 -16.80 -2.05 8.60
CA GLN A 42 -17.14 -2.45 7.24
C GLN A 42 -16.07 -1.97 6.27
N ARG A 43 -15.42 -2.92 5.58
CA ARG A 43 -14.42 -2.60 4.57
C ARG A 43 -15.06 -2.22 3.24
N LYS A 44 -14.67 -1.07 2.70
CA LYS A 44 -14.94 -0.66 1.32
C LYS A 44 -13.63 -0.38 0.62
N THR A 45 -13.45 -0.95 -0.57
CA THR A 45 -12.23 -0.80 -1.37
C THR A 45 -12.51 0.16 -2.51
N LEU A 46 -11.70 1.22 -2.63
CA LEU A 46 -11.69 2.06 -3.81
C LEU A 46 -10.82 1.39 -4.89
N THR A 47 -11.36 1.26 -6.10
CA THR A 47 -10.69 0.57 -7.22
C THR A 47 -10.20 1.51 -8.30
N THR A 48 -10.66 2.77 -8.27
CA THR A 48 -10.31 3.77 -9.27
C THR A 48 -9.10 4.57 -8.81
N ASP A 49 -8.00 4.51 -9.57
CA ASP A 49 -6.88 5.43 -9.38
C ASP A 49 -7.20 6.77 -10.04
N MET A 50 -7.50 7.76 -9.19
CA MET A 50 -7.80 9.12 -9.65
C MET A 50 -6.56 9.82 -10.22
N ARG A 51 -5.33 9.42 -9.85
CA ARG A 51 -4.11 10.04 -10.38
C ARG A 51 -3.96 9.77 -11.87
N VAL A 52 -4.26 8.54 -12.29
CA VAL A 52 -4.27 8.16 -13.71
C VAL A 52 -5.31 8.95 -14.49
N HIS A 53 -6.49 9.19 -13.92
CA HIS A 53 -7.54 9.97 -14.60
C HIS A 53 -7.18 11.45 -14.74
N VAL A 54 -6.45 12.02 -13.77
CA VAL A 54 -6.02 13.42 -13.81
C VAL A 54 -4.87 13.62 -14.80
N LEU A 55 -3.92 12.67 -14.88
CA LEU A 55 -2.80 12.76 -15.82
C LEU A 55 -3.17 12.35 -17.25
N GLY A 56 -4.09 11.39 -17.39
CA GLY A 56 -4.73 11.00 -18.65
C GLY A 56 -3.81 10.33 -19.68
N ASP A 57 -2.57 10.00 -19.32
CA ASP A 57 -1.56 9.46 -20.22
C ASP A 57 -1.30 7.96 -19.99
N ILE A 58 -0.97 7.26 -21.08
CA ILE A 58 -0.69 5.82 -21.10
C ILE A 58 0.44 5.42 -20.12
N PRO A 59 1.56 6.18 -20.01
CA PRO A 59 2.61 5.88 -19.03
C PRO A 59 2.11 5.83 -17.58
N SER A 60 1.22 6.74 -17.18
CA SER A 60 0.65 6.74 -15.83
C SER A 60 -0.19 5.52 -15.54
N GLU A 61 -0.97 5.04 -16.51
CA GLU A 61 -1.77 3.83 -16.34
C GLU A 61 -0.88 2.59 -16.17
N ILE A 62 0.18 2.48 -16.98
CA ILE A 62 1.15 1.38 -16.89
C ILE A 62 1.86 1.41 -15.53
N PHE A 63 2.37 2.58 -15.13
CA PHE A 63 3.06 2.76 -13.85
C PHE A 63 2.14 2.44 -12.66
N ALA A 64 0.89 2.89 -12.68
CA ALA A 64 -0.09 2.59 -11.62
C ALA A 64 -0.36 1.09 -11.50
N LYS A 65 -0.46 0.35 -12.62
CA LYS A 65 -0.63 -1.11 -12.62
C LYS A 65 0.60 -1.83 -12.07
N GLN A 66 1.80 -1.39 -12.45
CA GLN A 66 3.05 -1.93 -11.93
C GLN A 66 3.17 -1.68 -10.42
N LEU A 67 2.91 -0.46 -9.96
CA LEU A 67 2.92 -0.08 -8.54
C LEU A 67 1.89 -0.87 -7.74
N LEU A 68 0.70 -1.10 -8.28
CA LEU A 68 -0.33 -1.93 -7.63
C LEU A 68 0.15 -3.38 -7.46
N SER A 69 0.77 -3.94 -8.50
CA SER A 69 1.32 -5.30 -8.50
C SER A 69 2.46 -5.46 -7.49
N LEU A 70 3.34 -4.45 -7.37
CA LEU A 70 4.37 -4.34 -6.33
C LEU A 70 3.76 -4.33 -4.93
N ARG A 71 2.79 -3.45 -4.73
CA ARG A 71 2.10 -3.28 -3.45
C ARG A 71 1.30 -4.53 -3.03
N ASP A 72 0.87 -5.35 -3.99
CA ASP A 72 0.21 -6.64 -3.78
C ASP A 72 1.19 -7.82 -3.61
N GLY A 73 2.50 -7.59 -3.70
CA GLY A 73 3.51 -8.66 -3.64
C GLY A 73 3.46 -9.61 -4.83
N LYS A 74 2.87 -9.19 -5.96
CA LYS A 74 2.73 -9.97 -7.20
C LYS A 74 3.71 -9.54 -8.29
N PHE A 75 4.60 -8.62 -7.96
CA PHE A 75 5.60 -8.13 -8.90
C PHE A 75 6.64 -9.23 -9.14
N PRO A 76 7.08 -9.44 -10.40
CA PRO A 76 8.06 -10.47 -10.69
C PRO A 76 9.37 -10.14 -9.98
N THR A 77 9.71 -10.92 -8.96
CA THR A 77 11.05 -10.94 -8.38
C THR A 77 11.89 -11.83 -9.29
N GLU A 78 12.90 -11.27 -9.96
CA GLU A 78 13.91 -12.15 -10.57
C GLU A 78 14.51 -13.02 -9.47
N SER A 79 14.90 -14.26 -9.80
CA SER A 79 15.42 -15.26 -8.87
C SER A 79 16.82 -14.90 -8.35
N VAL A 80 16.96 -13.71 -7.77
CA VAL A 80 18.10 -13.23 -7.02
C VAL A 80 17.68 -13.28 -5.55
N PRO A 81 18.50 -13.82 -4.63
CA PRO A 81 18.15 -13.99 -3.21
C PRO A 81 17.97 -12.68 -2.43
N ASP A 82 17.96 -11.54 -3.12
CA ASP A 82 17.82 -10.22 -2.52
C ASP A 82 16.44 -9.67 -2.91
N LEU A 83 15.53 -9.61 -1.92
CA LEU A 83 14.14 -9.16 -2.03
C LEU A 83 14.00 -7.65 -2.36
N THR A 84 15.06 -7.04 -2.89
CA THR A 84 15.24 -5.59 -3.02
C THR A 84 15.39 -5.12 -4.47
N SER A 85 15.54 -6.02 -5.44
CA SER A 85 15.66 -5.64 -6.85
C SER A 85 14.28 -5.37 -7.46
N ILE A 86 13.87 -4.10 -7.43
CA ILE A 86 12.83 -3.58 -8.32
C ILE A 86 13.36 -3.71 -9.76
N LEU A 87 12.53 -4.15 -10.72
CA LEU A 87 12.95 -4.19 -12.13
C LEU A 87 13.50 -2.82 -12.56
N SER A 88 14.61 -2.83 -13.31
CA SER A 88 15.31 -1.63 -13.75
C SER A 88 14.48 -0.73 -14.67
N ASP A 89 13.39 -1.23 -15.24
CA ASP A 89 12.46 -0.47 -16.07
C ASP A 89 11.33 0.22 -15.28
N PHE A 90 11.22 -0.03 -13.97
CA PHE A 90 10.16 0.54 -13.13
C PHE A 90 10.34 2.04 -12.88
N CYS A 91 11.58 2.50 -12.72
CA CYS A 91 11.94 3.90 -12.52
C CYS A 91 12.98 4.33 -13.56
N VAL A 92 12.59 5.21 -14.49
CA VAL A 92 13.53 5.85 -15.40
C VAL A 92 13.97 7.18 -14.78
N SER A 93 15.27 7.34 -14.55
CA SER A 93 15.83 8.62 -14.15
C SER A 93 15.60 9.65 -15.25
N VAL A 94 14.79 10.67 -14.97
CA VAL A 94 14.65 11.84 -15.84
C VAL A 94 15.70 12.89 -15.45
N PRO A 95 16.43 13.49 -16.41
CA PRO A 95 17.38 14.54 -16.12
C PRO A 95 16.67 15.73 -15.45
N SER A 96 17.26 16.25 -14.38
CA SER A 96 16.80 17.47 -13.72
C SER A 96 16.91 18.65 -14.69
N LEU A 97 15.83 19.44 -14.80
CA LEU A 97 15.77 20.70 -15.54
C LEU A 97 16.79 21.73 -15.03
#